data_AF-A0A3A3FSY4-F1
#
_entry.id   AF-A0A3A3FSY4-F1
#
_cell.length_a   1.000
_cell.length_b   1.000
_cell.length_c   1.000
_cell.angle_alpha   90.00
_cell.angle_beta   90.00
_cell.angle_gamma   90.00
#
_symmetry.space_group_name_H-M   'P 1'
#
loop_
_entity.id
_entity.type
_entity.pdbx_description
1 polymer ?
#
loop_
_entity_poly.entity_id
_entity_poly.type
_entity_poly.pdbx_seq_one_letter_code
_entity_poly.pdbx_strand_id
1 'polypeptide(L)'
;MRRRYHYHVYVIELSQDVLYEARFRKSNPDYVSGKPCVYVGMTGLNPDVRFDKHKAGMQANRFVQEYGLRLLPQLYEMYNPMPYDGARDMEVELAIGLREAGYGVWQA
;
A
#
# COMPACT_ATOMS: atom_id res chain seq x y z
N MET A 1 2.44 21.74 23.48
CA MET A 1 1.73 20.45 23.24
C MET A 1 2.53 19.65 22.23
N ARG A 2 2.96 18.42 22.56
CA ARG A 2 3.56 17.51 21.56
C ARG A 2 2.48 17.22 20.50
N ARG A 3 2.80 17.49 19.22
CA ARG A 3 1.91 17.22 18.09
C ARG A 3 1.59 15.72 18.09
N ARG A 4 0.31 15.35 18.12
CA ARG A 4 -0.09 13.94 18.11
C ARG A 4 0.32 13.31 16.77
N TYR A 5 0.85 12.09 16.82
CA TYR A 5 1.16 11.33 15.62
C TYR A 5 -0.11 11.11 14.79
N HIS A 6 0.01 11.26 13.48
CA HIS A 6 -1.11 11.23 12.53
C HIS A 6 -0.68 10.69 11.16
N TYR A 7 0.53 10.14 11.05
CA TYR A 7 0.94 9.41 9.87
C TYR A 7 0.57 7.94 10.03
N HIS A 8 0.14 7.37 8.93
CA HIS A 8 -0.37 6.01 8.83
C HIS A 8 0.28 5.31 7.66
N VAL A 9 0.71 4.06 7.85
CA VAL A 9 0.90 3.13 6.74
C VAL A 9 -0.44 2.50 6.37
N TYR A 10 -0.60 2.10 5.12
CA TYR A 10 -1.80 1.41 4.64
C TYR A 10 -1.47 0.42 3.53
N VAL A 11 -2.29 -0.61 3.42
CA VAL A 11 -2.21 -1.64 2.39
C VAL A 11 -3.55 -1.75 1.68
N ILE A 12 -3.52 -1.69 0.35
CA ILE A 12 -4.71 -1.83 -0.51
C ILE A 12 -4.57 -3.10 -1.32
N GLU A 13 -5.60 -3.94 -1.31
CA GLU A 13 -5.74 -5.06 -2.23
C GLU A 13 -5.96 -4.54 -3.65
N LEU A 14 -5.18 -5.04 -4.60
CA LEU A 14 -5.32 -4.77 -6.03
C LEU A 14 -5.95 -5.96 -6.74
N SER A 15 -6.76 -5.70 -7.77
CA SER A 15 -7.20 -6.74 -8.71
C SER A 15 -5.99 -7.45 -9.29
N GLN A 16 -6.10 -8.78 -9.47
CA GLN A 16 -5.08 -9.59 -10.13
C GLN A 16 -4.82 -9.16 -11.57
N ASP A 17 -5.74 -8.41 -12.19
CA ASP A 17 -5.55 -7.80 -13.52
C ASP A 17 -4.33 -6.87 -13.57
N VAL A 18 -3.86 -6.37 -12.42
CA VAL A 18 -2.62 -5.58 -12.35
C VAL A 18 -1.39 -6.38 -12.83
N LEU A 19 -1.44 -7.72 -12.84
CA LEU A 19 -0.38 -8.57 -13.39
C LEU A 19 -0.23 -8.43 -14.92
N TYR A 20 -1.26 -7.95 -15.63
CA TYR A 20 -1.18 -7.61 -17.04
C TYR A 20 -0.30 -6.37 -17.28
N GLU A 21 -0.13 -5.51 -16.27
CA GLU A 21 0.74 -4.34 -16.36
C GLU A 21 2.22 -4.76 -16.29
N ALA A 22 2.94 -4.57 -17.40
CA ALA A 22 4.32 -5.01 -17.54
C ALA A 22 5.25 -4.39 -16.49
N ARG A 23 4.97 -3.16 -16.05
CA ARG A 23 5.74 -2.50 -14.97
C ARG A 23 5.53 -3.18 -13.64
N PHE A 24 4.28 -3.48 -13.26
CA PHE A 24 3.98 -4.17 -12.01
C PHE A 24 4.66 -5.53 -11.94
N ARG A 25 4.55 -6.32 -13.03
CA ARG A 25 5.17 -7.65 -13.11
C ARG A 25 6.69 -7.60 -13.02
N LYS A 26 7.33 -6.66 -13.70
CA LYS A 26 8.79 -6.47 -13.65
C LYS A 26 9.29 -6.11 -12.24
N SER A 27 8.49 -5.39 -11.47
CA SER A 27 8.79 -5.04 -10.07
C SER A 27 8.54 -6.17 -9.09
N ASN A 28 7.98 -7.30 -9.54
CA ASN A 28 7.63 -8.45 -8.71
C ASN A 28 8.11 -9.78 -9.33
N PRO A 29 9.44 -9.95 -9.52
CA PRO A 29 9.99 -11.17 -10.13
C PRO A 29 9.73 -12.43 -9.30
N ASP A 30 9.65 -12.30 -7.98
CA ASP A 30 9.47 -13.40 -7.03
C ASP A 30 8.01 -13.59 -6.60
N TYR A 31 7.06 -13.00 -7.32
CA TYR A 31 5.63 -13.16 -7.04
C TYR A 31 5.20 -14.64 -7.09
N VAL A 32 4.52 -15.09 -6.04
CA VAL A 32 3.98 -16.45 -5.96
C VAL A 32 2.54 -16.45 -6.49
N SER A 33 2.31 -17.17 -7.59
CA SER A 33 0.99 -17.31 -8.21
C SER A 33 -0.11 -17.65 -7.20
N GLY A 34 -1.18 -16.83 -7.19
CA GLY A 34 -2.32 -16.99 -6.30
C GLY A 34 -2.24 -16.20 -5.00
N LYS A 35 -1.08 -15.60 -4.67
CA LYS A 35 -1.00 -14.62 -3.57
C LYS A 35 -1.67 -13.30 -3.95
N PRO A 36 -2.14 -12.51 -2.97
CA PRO A 36 -2.70 -11.20 -3.26
C PRO A 36 -1.67 -10.26 -3.91
N CYS A 37 -2.16 -9.40 -4.79
CA CYS A 37 -1.43 -8.22 -5.26
C CYS A 37 -1.87 -7.02 -4.42
N VAL A 38 -0.93 -6.20 -3.96
CA VAL A 38 -1.17 -5.13 -3.00
C VAL A 38 -0.39 -3.87 -3.35
N TYR A 39 -0.94 -2.72 -2.97
CA TYR A 39 -0.24 -1.44 -2.91
C TYR A 39 0.06 -1.09 -1.46
N VAL A 40 1.30 -0.70 -1.17
CA VAL A 40 1.73 -0.23 0.15
C VAL A 40 2.09 1.24 0.04
N GLY A 41 1.63 2.06 1.00
CA GLY A 41 1.99 3.47 1.06
C GLY A 41 1.80 4.06 2.45
N MET A 42 2.19 5.33 2.61
CA MET A 42 1.94 6.10 3.83
C MET A 42 1.19 7.41 3.56
N THR A 43 0.54 7.95 4.59
CA THR A 43 -0.24 9.18 4.50
C THR A 43 -0.36 9.89 5.84
N GLY A 44 -0.49 11.22 5.83
CA GLY A 44 -0.90 12.01 6.99
C GLY A 44 -2.43 12.16 7.12
N LEU A 45 -3.20 11.45 6.30
CA LEU A 45 -4.67 11.39 6.34
C LEU A 45 -5.11 10.09 7.00
N ASN A 46 -6.41 9.97 7.27
CA ASN A 46 -6.99 8.66 7.53
C ASN A 46 -6.84 7.77 6.25
N PRO A 47 -6.41 6.49 6.37
CA PRO A 47 -6.31 5.57 5.24
C PRO A 47 -7.55 5.47 4.34
N ASP A 48 -8.75 5.48 4.90
CA ASP A 48 -10.01 5.47 4.13
C ASP A 48 -10.11 6.70 3.22
N VAL A 49 -9.89 7.89 3.79
CA VAL A 49 -9.88 9.16 3.04
C VAL A 49 -8.79 9.16 1.98
N ARG A 50 -7.61 8.59 2.29
CA ARG A 50 -6.52 8.48 1.32
C ARG A 50 -6.91 7.55 0.17
N PHE A 51 -7.58 6.44 0.46
CA PHE A 51 -8.07 5.50 -0.54
C PHE A 51 -9.15 6.12 -1.43
N ASP A 52 -10.12 6.82 -0.86
CA ASP A 52 -11.14 7.56 -1.61
C ASP A 52 -10.52 8.57 -2.59
N LYS A 53 -9.50 9.30 -2.13
CA LYS A 53 -8.75 10.24 -3.00
C LYS A 53 -8.07 9.53 -4.17
N HIS A 54 -7.47 8.36 -3.93
CA HIS A 54 -6.89 7.56 -5.01
C HIS A 54 -7.95 7.14 -6.02
N LYS A 55 -9.10 6.62 -5.57
CA LYS A 55 -10.20 6.19 -6.44
C LYS A 55 -10.81 7.36 -7.21
N ALA A 56 -10.83 8.55 -6.64
CA ALA A 56 -11.28 9.78 -7.30
C ALA A 56 -10.23 10.44 -8.21
N GLY A 57 -9.03 9.85 -8.38
CA GLY A 57 -7.96 10.41 -9.22
C GLY A 57 -7.26 11.63 -8.61
N MET A 58 -7.47 11.92 -7.32
CA MET A 58 -6.87 13.05 -6.62
C MET A 58 -5.58 12.64 -5.91
N GLN A 59 -4.43 13.16 -6.37
CA GLN A 59 -3.11 12.74 -5.87
C GLN A 59 -2.99 11.20 -5.89
N ALA A 60 -3.45 10.60 -6.98
CA ALA A 60 -3.66 9.17 -7.08
C ALA A 60 -2.44 8.44 -7.64
N ASN A 61 -2.23 7.20 -7.18
CA ASN A 61 -1.40 6.23 -7.86
C ASN A 61 -2.27 5.50 -8.89
N ARG A 62 -1.77 5.39 -10.13
CA ARG A 62 -2.49 4.76 -11.24
C ARG A 62 -2.98 3.34 -10.91
N PHE A 63 -2.14 2.52 -10.27
CA PHE A 63 -2.53 1.15 -9.93
C PHE A 63 -3.60 1.08 -8.86
N VAL A 64 -3.57 1.97 -7.87
CA VAL A 64 -4.64 2.05 -6.87
C VAL A 64 -5.94 2.56 -7.49
N GLN A 65 -5.85 3.57 -8.36
CA GLN A 65 -7.01 4.13 -9.04
C GLN A 65 -7.70 3.09 -9.92
N GLU A 66 -6.95 2.40 -10.78
CA GLU A 66 -7.48 1.44 -11.75
C GLU A 66 -7.82 0.08 -11.11
N TYR A 67 -6.95 -0.45 -10.24
CA TYR A 67 -7.04 -1.83 -9.73
C TYR A 67 -7.36 -1.93 -8.23
N GLY A 68 -7.34 -0.83 -7.47
CA GLY A 68 -7.60 -0.87 -6.03
C GLY A 68 -9.02 -1.33 -5.70
N LEU A 69 -9.12 -2.37 -4.86
CA LEU A 69 -10.36 -3.04 -4.45
C LEU A 69 -10.81 -2.62 -3.04
N ARG A 70 -9.94 -2.76 -2.03
CA ARG A 70 -10.24 -2.43 -0.63
C ARG A 70 -8.96 -2.29 0.20
N LEU A 71 -9.07 -1.66 1.36
CA LEU A 71 -8.01 -1.70 2.37
C LEU A 71 -7.91 -3.11 3.00
N LEU A 72 -6.71 -3.46 3.45
CA LEU A 72 -6.42 -4.69 4.23
C LEU A 72 -5.88 -4.32 5.62
N PRO A 73 -6.74 -3.86 6.56
CA PRO A 73 -6.29 -3.28 7.82
C PRO A 73 -5.52 -4.26 8.70
N GLN A 74 -5.79 -5.56 8.56
CA GLN A 74 -5.10 -6.64 9.28
C GLN A 74 -3.58 -6.67 9.00
N LEU A 75 -3.13 -6.05 7.91
CA LEU A 75 -1.72 -5.99 7.53
C LEU A 75 -0.99 -4.75 8.09
N TYR A 76 -1.69 -3.75 8.62
CA TYR A 76 -1.04 -2.46 8.94
C TYR A 76 -1.55 -1.73 10.19
N GLU A 77 -2.77 -2.00 10.67
CA GLU A 77 -3.39 -1.18 11.73
C GLU A 77 -2.58 -1.17 13.02
N MET A 78 -1.96 -2.30 13.38
CA MET A 78 -1.18 -2.44 14.61
C MET A 78 0.03 -1.48 14.70
N TYR A 79 0.49 -0.95 13.56
CA TYR A 79 1.59 0.00 13.52
C TYR A 79 1.13 1.45 13.70
N ASN A 80 -0.15 1.75 13.49
CA ASN A 80 -0.64 3.12 13.40
C ASN A 80 -1.16 3.68 14.74
N PRO A 81 -1.08 5.01 14.98
CA PRO A 81 -0.40 6.04 14.18
C PRO A 81 1.08 6.22 14.56
N MET A 82 1.86 6.82 13.65
CA MET A 82 3.31 7.00 13.80
C MET A 82 3.79 8.43 13.49
N PRO A 83 5.01 8.80 13.92
CA PRO A 83 5.70 9.97 13.36
C PRO A 83 5.96 9.79 11.86
N TYR A 84 6.20 10.88 11.15
CA TYR A 84 6.47 10.86 9.70
C TYR A 84 7.60 9.90 9.32
N ASP A 85 8.76 10.05 9.97
CA ASP A 85 9.93 9.21 9.67
C ASP A 85 9.65 7.73 9.96
N GLY A 86 8.94 7.44 11.06
CA GLY A 86 8.50 6.07 11.38
C GLY A 86 7.55 5.49 10.32
N ALA A 87 6.59 6.27 9.83
CA ALA A 87 5.68 5.87 8.76
C ALA A 87 6.42 5.59 7.44
N ARG A 88 7.39 6.43 7.10
CA ARG A 88 8.24 6.25 5.92
C ARG A 88 9.08 4.97 6.01
N ASP A 89 9.70 4.71 7.15
CA ASP A 89 10.53 3.51 7.33
C ASP A 89 9.65 2.24 7.34
N MET A 90 8.52 2.26 8.06
CA MET A 90 7.59 1.14 8.10
C MET A 90 6.95 0.82 6.75
N GLU A 91 6.69 1.81 5.90
CA GLU A 91 6.19 1.57 4.54
C GLU A 91 7.13 0.66 3.75
N VAL A 92 8.44 0.90 3.86
CA VAL A 92 9.49 0.11 3.20
C VAL A 92 9.55 -1.29 3.80
N GLU A 93 9.64 -1.40 5.12
CA GLU A 93 9.72 -2.70 5.82
C GLU A 93 8.50 -3.57 5.55
N LEU A 94 7.29 -3.00 5.59
CA LEU A 94 6.05 -3.71 5.30
C LEU A 94 6.01 -4.20 3.84
N ALA A 95 6.46 -3.37 2.90
CA ALA A 95 6.53 -3.77 1.50
C ALA A 95 7.56 -4.89 1.27
N ILE A 96 8.70 -4.88 1.96
CA ILE A 96 9.69 -5.97 1.91
C ILE A 96 9.10 -7.26 2.47
N GLY A 97 8.55 -7.24 3.69
CA GLY A 97 8.00 -8.44 4.32
C GLY A 97 6.84 -9.08 3.52
N LEU A 98 6.02 -8.26 2.86
CA LEU A 98 4.96 -8.76 1.97
C LEU A 98 5.54 -9.42 0.70
N ARG A 99 6.60 -8.85 0.10
CA ARG A 99 7.29 -9.47 -1.04
C ARG A 99 7.91 -10.82 -0.64
N GLU A 100 8.59 -10.87 0.51
CA GLU A 100 9.16 -12.11 1.05
C GLU A 100 8.09 -13.19 1.31
N ALA A 101 6.88 -12.78 1.70
CA ALA A 101 5.72 -13.66 1.85
C ALA A 101 5.06 -14.09 0.50
N GLY A 102 5.62 -13.66 -0.62
CA GLY A 102 5.22 -14.01 -1.99
C GLY A 102 4.14 -13.12 -2.61
N TYR A 103 3.78 -11.99 -1.97
CA TYR A 103 2.78 -11.07 -2.52
C TYR A 103 3.32 -10.31 -3.73
N GLY A 104 2.42 -9.92 -4.64
CA GLY A 104 2.76 -8.92 -5.66
C GLY A 104 2.64 -7.54 -5.03
N VAL A 105 3.72 -6.79 -4.88
CA VAL A 105 3.73 -5.52 -4.16
C VAL A 105 4.12 -4.36 -5.07
N TRP A 106 3.29 -3.33 -5.09
CA TRP A 106 3.67 -2.02 -5.59
C TRP A 106 3.85 -1.03 -4.45
N GLN A 107 4.97 -0.32 -4.47
CA GLN A 107 5.30 0.76 -3.55
C GLN A 107 5.91 1.88 -4.40
N ALA A 108 5.31 3.06 -4.38
CA ALA A 108 5.74 4.23 -5.13
C ALA A 108 5.21 5.51 -4.49
#